data_AF-A0A7S2D213-F1
#
_entry.id   AF-A0A7S2D213-F1
#
_cell.length_a   1.000
_cell.length_b   1.000
_cell.length_c   1.000
_cell.angle_alpha   90.00
_cell.angle_beta   90.00
_cell.angle_gamma   90.00
#
_symmetry.space_group_name_H-M   'P 1'
#
loop_
_entity.id
_entity.type
_entity.pdbx_description
1 polymer ?
#
loop_
_entity_poly.entity_id
_entity_poly.type
_entity_poly.pdbx_seq_one_letter_code
_entity_poly.pdbx_strand_id
1 'polypeptide(L)'
;AAEAAAGESRQRVNAGDFEPLTLIGRGAFGEVRLVRKRDTREIYALKSMVKNAMVLKNQVGHLRDERDLLAAVGDKWIVGLFFSFQDEHNLYMVMEYLPGGDLMALLMKLDTFTEEATRQ
;
A
#
# COMPACT_ATOMS: atom_id res chain seq x y z
N ALA A 1 12.71 3.59 -18.70
CA ALA A 1 13.03 5.00 -18.46
C ALA A 1 11.78 5.66 -17.86
N ALA A 2 11.74 5.75 -16.53
CA ALA A 2 10.78 6.61 -15.83
C ALA A 2 11.66 7.55 -14.99
N GLU A 3 11.92 8.73 -15.54
CA GLU A 3 12.69 9.79 -14.90
C GLU A 3 11.84 10.44 -13.80
N ALA A 4 12.45 10.50 -12.61
CA ALA A 4 12.39 11.54 -11.59
C ALA A 4 11.07 12.31 -11.33
N ALA A 5 10.68 12.30 -10.06
CA ALA A 5 10.14 13.49 -9.40
C ALA A 5 10.81 13.65 -8.02
N ALA A 6 12.09 14.01 -8.04
CA ALA A 6 12.71 14.73 -6.95
C ALA A 6 12.33 16.21 -7.11
N GLY A 7 11.55 16.76 -6.17
CA GLY A 7 11.42 18.21 -6.00
C GLY A 7 10.11 18.85 -6.48
N GLU A 8 8.97 18.40 -5.98
CA GLU A 8 7.81 19.29 -5.82
C GLU A 8 7.52 19.45 -4.34
N SER A 9 7.33 20.70 -3.90
CA SER A 9 7.02 21.10 -2.54
C SER A 9 6.13 20.08 -1.84
N ARG A 10 6.70 19.35 -0.87
CA ARG A 10 6.07 18.23 -0.16
C ARG A 10 4.88 18.76 0.63
N GLN A 11 3.73 18.95 -0.04
CA GLN A 11 2.46 19.17 0.65
C GLN A 11 2.32 18.02 1.63
N ARG A 12 2.16 18.36 2.92
CA ARG A 12 1.97 17.37 3.98
C ARG A 12 0.62 16.69 3.75
N VAL A 13 0.64 15.64 2.95
CA VAL A 13 -0.50 14.76 2.74
C VAL A 13 -0.92 14.17 4.09
N ASN A 14 -2.22 14.19 4.34
CA ASN A 14 -2.84 13.69 5.56
C ASN A 14 -4.03 12.78 5.24
N ALA A 15 -4.61 12.14 6.26
CA ALA A 15 -5.72 11.21 6.07
C ALA A 15 -6.99 11.88 5.48
N GLY A 16 -7.20 13.18 5.74
CA GLY A 16 -8.35 13.95 5.24
C GLY A 16 -8.34 14.21 3.74
N ASP A 17 -7.17 14.11 3.10
CA ASP A 17 -7.01 14.26 1.65
C ASP A 17 -7.58 13.06 0.86
N PHE A 18 -7.95 11.99 1.57
CA PHE A 18 -8.47 10.75 0.99
C PHE A 18 -9.93 10.49 1.41
N GLU A 19 -10.76 10.19 0.43
CA GLU A 19 -12.11 9.68 0.62
C GLU A 19 -12.07 8.14 0.72
N PRO A 20 -12.49 7.53 1.85
CA PRO A 20 -12.54 6.08 1.96
C PRO A 20 -13.69 5.50 1.14
N LEU A 21 -13.40 4.48 0.33
CA LEU A 21 -14.39 3.83 -0.55
C LEU A 21 -14.79 2.46 -0.01
N THR A 22 -13.86 1.50 0.05
CA THR A 22 -14.17 0.10 0.35
C THR A 22 -13.04 -0.55 1.12
N LEU A 23 -13.37 -1.42 2.07
CA LEU A 23 -12.39 -2.23 2.77
C LEU A 23 -11.95 -3.39 1.88
N ILE A 24 -10.65 -3.46 1.55
CA ILE A 24 -10.08 -4.46 0.63
C ILE A 24 -9.18 -5.47 1.33
N GLY A 25 -8.75 -5.20 2.57
CA GLY A 25 -7.95 -6.15 3.33
C GLY A 25 -7.91 -5.84 4.82
N ARG A 26 -7.71 -6.88 5.64
CA ARG A 26 -7.42 -6.75 7.08
C ARG A 26 -6.12 -7.49 7.37
N GLY A 27 -5.18 -6.79 7.99
CA GLY A 27 -3.88 -7.32 8.36
C GLY A 27 -3.69 -7.39 9.87
N ALA A 28 -2.54 -7.92 10.29
CA ALA A 28 -2.20 -8.11 11.71
C ALA A 28 -2.03 -6.79 12.51
N PHE A 29 -1.88 -5.66 11.82
CA PHE A 29 -1.61 -4.34 12.40
C PHE A 29 -2.66 -3.28 12.02
N GLY A 30 -3.69 -3.65 11.26
CA GLY A 30 -4.74 -2.73 10.84
C GLY A 30 -5.43 -3.18 9.56
N GLU A 31 -5.80 -2.23 8.70
CA GLU A 31 -6.63 -2.49 7.54
C GLU A 31 -6.16 -1.76 6.29
N VAL A 32 -6.55 -2.29 5.14
CA VAL A 32 -6.31 -1.70 3.82
C VAL A 32 -7.64 -1.31 3.22
N ARG A 33 -7.82 -0.02 2.93
CA ARG A 33 -9.00 0.50 2.21
C ARG A 33 -8.62 0.98 0.83
N LEU A 34 -9.51 0.74 -0.11
CA LEU A 34 -9.59 1.50 -1.34
C LEU A 34 -9.98 2.94 -0.98
N VAL A 35 -9.21 3.91 -1.45
CA VAL A 35 -9.47 5.33 -1.21
C VAL A 35 -9.38 6.11 -2.52
N ARG A 36 -10.06 7.24 -2.57
CA ARG A 36 -9.95 8.22 -3.65
C ARG A 36 -9.27 9.48 -3.12
N LYS A 37 -8.20 9.93 -3.77
CA LYS A 37 -7.59 11.23 -3.42
C LYS A 37 -8.50 12.36 -3.88
N ARG A 38 -8.81 13.33 -3.00
CA ARG A 38 -9.88 14.30 -3.25
C ARG A 38 -9.61 15.26 -4.40
N ASP A 39 -8.35 15.66 -4.57
CA ASP A 39 -7.92 16.64 -5.59
C ASP A 39 -7.75 16.00 -6.97
N THR A 40 -7.06 14.86 -7.08
CA THR A 40 -6.80 14.19 -8.36
C THR A 40 -7.89 13.20 -8.76
N ARG A 41 -8.75 12.79 -7.81
CA ARG A 41 -9.75 11.72 -7.96
C ARG A 41 -9.17 10.34 -8.31
N GLU A 42 -7.87 10.18 -8.19
CA GLU A 42 -7.19 8.90 -8.41
C GLU A 42 -7.47 7.92 -7.27
N ILE A 43 -7.42 6.64 -7.62
CA ILE A 43 -7.73 5.53 -6.72
C ILE A 43 -6.43 4.92 -6.20
N TYR A 44 -6.39 4.69 -4.90
CA TYR A 44 -5.23 4.13 -4.20
C TYR A 44 -5.64 3.08 -3.17
N ALA A 45 -4.68 2.27 -2.75
CA ALA A 45 -4.80 1.41 -1.57
C ALA A 45 -4.13 2.10 -0.37
N LEU A 46 -4.92 2.43 0.66
CA LEU A 46 -4.43 3.04 1.90
C LEU A 46 -4.37 1.98 3.00
N LYS A 47 -3.15 1.65 3.41
CA LYS A 47 -2.86 0.75 4.53
C LYS A 47 -2.70 1.58 5.80
N SER A 48 -3.63 1.41 6.74
CA SER A 48 -3.63 2.02 8.07
C SER A 48 -3.10 1.03 9.10
N MET A 49 -2.07 1.41 9.84
CA MET A 49 -1.42 0.53 10.83
C MET A 49 -1.35 1.20 12.20
N VAL A 50 -1.85 0.52 13.22
CA VAL A 50 -1.92 1.03 14.59
C VAL A 50 -0.55 0.95 15.25
N LYS A 51 0.00 2.10 15.66
CA LYS A 51 1.35 2.22 16.24
C LYS A 51 1.52 1.37 17.49
N ASN A 52 0.55 1.40 18.39
CA ASN A 52 0.60 0.62 19.64
C ASN A 52 0.70 -0.89 19.35
N ALA A 53 -0.03 -1.39 18.35
CA ALA A 53 0.03 -2.80 17.95
C ALA A 53 1.41 -3.17 17.38
N MET A 54 2.05 -2.26 16.64
CA MET A 54 3.40 -2.45 16.10
C MET A 54 4.46 -2.50 17.20
N VAL A 55 4.37 -1.62 18.19
CA VAL A 55 5.29 -1.57 19.34
C VAL A 55 5.17 -2.84 20.18
N LEU A 56 3.94 -3.24 20.52
CA LEU A 56 3.69 -4.45 21.32
C LEU A 56 4.24 -5.73 20.66
N LYS A 57 4.25 -5.78 19.33
CA LYS A 57 4.76 -6.93 18.55
C LYS A 57 6.23 -6.78 18.14
N ASN A 58 6.91 -5.72 18.59
CA ASN A 58 8.30 -5.38 18.25
C ASN A 58 8.57 -5.33 16.72
N GLN A 59 7.65 -4.77 15.94
CA GLN A 59 7.71 -4.75 14.46
C GLN A 59 8.11 -3.38 13.87
N VAL A 60 8.48 -2.42 14.71
CA VAL A 60 8.77 -1.05 14.26
C VAL A 60 9.98 -1.00 13.32
N GLY A 61 11.00 -1.82 13.58
CA GLY A 61 12.19 -1.93 12.71
C GLY A 61 11.81 -2.44 11.31
N HIS A 62 11.18 -3.60 11.24
CA HIS A 62 10.75 -4.20 9.97
C HIS A 62 9.87 -3.27 9.14
N LEU A 63 9.00 -2.46 9.78
CA LEU A 63 8.14 -1.53 9.05
C LEU A 63 8.89 -0.32 8.49
N ARG A 64 10.01 0.09 9.09
CA ARG A 64 10.89 1.10 8.51
C ARG A 64 11.62 0.52 7.30
N ASP A 65 12.11 -0.71 7.43
CA ASP A 65 12.79 -1.41 6.34
C ASP A 65 11.84 -1.63 5.15
N GLU A 66 10.59 -2.05 5.40
CA GLU A 66 9.54 -2.21 4.37
C GLU A 66 9.25 -0.90 3.65
N ARG A 67 9.09 0.20 4.40
CA ARG A 67 8.89 1.54 3.82
C ARG A 67 10.09 1.95 2.96
N ASP A 68 11.30 1.77 3.46
CA ASP A 68 12.52 2.23 2.78
C ASP A 68 12.77 1.43 1.51
N LEU A 69 12.49 0.12 1.53
CA LEU A 69 12.53 -0.73 0.35
C LEU A 69 11.48 -0.28 -0.67
N LEU A 70 10.21 -0.12 -0.26
CA LEU A 70 9.14 0.31 -1.17
C LEU A 70 9.38 1.72 -1.74
N ALA A 71 10.04 2.60 -1.00
CA ALA A 71 10.40 3.93 -1.48
C ALA A 71 11.61 3.92 -2.45
N ALA A 72 12.51 2.95 -2.32
CA ALA A 72 13.70 2.83 -3.15
C ALA A 72 13.45 2.07 -4.47
N VAL A 73 12.38 1.29 -4.54
CA VAL A 73 12.10 0.41 -5.67
C VAL A 73 11.08 1.03 -6.61
N GLY A 74 11.47 1.18 -7.88
CA GLY A 74 10.60 1.60 -8.99
C GLY A 74 10.60 0.56 -10.10
N ASP A 75 10.08 -0.63 -9.82
CA ASP A 75 9.95 -1.73 -10.78
C ASP A 75 8.47 -2.01 -11.07
N LYS A 76 8.14 -2.34 -12.33
CA LYS A 76 6.77 -2.64 -12.77
C LYS A 76 6.15 -3.85 -12.06
N TRP A 77 6.96 -4.70 -11.44
CA TRP A 77 6.53 -5.90 -10.73
C TRP A 77 6.34 -5.69 -9.22
N ILE A 78 6.66 -4.50 -8.72
CA ILE A 78 6.61 -4.17 -7.30
C ILE A 78 5.63 -3.02 -7.10
N VAL A 79 4.70 -3.19 -6.16
CA VAL A 79 3.67 -2.20 -5.84
C VAL A 79 4.32 -0.88 -5.47
N GLY A 80 3.94 0.19 -6.17
CA GLY A 80 4.46 1.53 -5.91
C GLY A 80 3.94 2.14 -4.60
N LEU A 81 4.83 2.76 -3.83
CA LEU A 81 4.48 3.61 -2.69
C LEU A 81 4.45 5.08 -3.12
N PHE A 82 3.27 5.69 -3.09
CA PHE A 82 3.09 7.10 -3.48
C PHE A 82 3.30 8.06 -2.31
N PHE A 83 2.71 7.74 -1.15
CA PHE A 83 2.78 8.60 0.02
C PHE A 83 2.92 7.78 1.30
N SER A 84 3.65 8.33 2.27
CA SER A 84 3.70 7.80 3.63
C SER A 84 3.57 8.94 4.64
N PHE A 85 2.63 8.81 5.57
CA PHE A 85 2.41 9.79 6.63
C PHE A 85 1.96 9.10 7.92
N GLN A 86 1.86 9.85 9.00
CA GLN A 86 1.47 9.31 10.31
C GLN A 86 0.71 10.37 11.10
N ASP A 87 -0.18 9.93 11.98
CA ASP A 87 -0.81 10.76 13.01
C ASP A 87 -0.40 10.26 14.41
N GLU A 88 -1.10 10.67 15.46
CA GLU A 88 -0.80 10.25 16.83
C GLU A 88 -0.94 8.74 17.06
N HIS A 89 -1.82 8.07 16.30
CA HIS A 89 -2.22 6.69 16.55
C HIS A 89 -1.80 5.70 15.47
N ASN A 90 -1.67 6.17 14.23
CA ASN A 90 -1.53 5.33 13.04
C ASN A 90 -0.38 5.78 12.14
N LEU A 91 0.16 4.81 11.42
CA LEU A 91 1.01 5.01 10.25
C LEU A 91 0.22 4.65 9.00
N TYR A 92 0.34 5.48 7.97
CA TYR A 92 -0.39 5.35 6.71
C TYR A 92 0.58 5.18 5.55
N MET A 93 0.29 4.20 4.70
CA MET A 93 0.99 4.00 3.43
C MET A 93 -0.06 4.05 2.31
N VAL A 94 0.14 4.95 1.36
CA VAL A 94 -0.69 5.09 0.15
C VAL A 94 0.06 4.41 -0.98
N MET A 95 -0.53 3.33 -1.47
CA MET A 95 0.08 2.42 -2.42
C MET A 95 -0.76 2.32 -3.69
N GLU A 96 -0.15 1.82 -4.75
CA GLU A 96 -0.84 1.44 -5.97
C GLU A 96 -2.00 0.48 -5.67
N TYR A 97 -3.15 0.71 -6.33
CA TYR A 97 -4.27 -0.20 -6.27
C TYR A 97 -4.22 -1.21 -7.41
N LEU A 98 -4.14 -2.49 -7.07
CA LEU A 98 -4.19 -3.60 -8.02
C LEU A 98 -5.58 -4.27 -7.99
N PRO A 99 -6.43 -4.08 -9.02
CA PRO A 99 -7.80 -4.59 -9.01
C PRO A 99 -7.91 -6.12 -9.18
N GLY A 100 -6.81 -6.80 -9.53
CA GLY A 100 -6.78 -8.26 -9.75
C GLY A 100 -6.90 -9.11 -8.48
N GLY A 101 -6.78 -8.51 -7.30
CA GLY A 101 -6.71 -9.24 -6.03
C GLY A 101 -5.33 -9.87 -5.81
N ASP A 102 -5.25 -10.79 -4.86
CA ASP A 102 -4.01 -11.48 -4.52
C ASP A 102 -3.92 -12.90 -5.12
N LEU A 103 -2.69 -13.40 -5.22
CA LEU A 103 -2.39 -14.72 -5.80
C LEU A 103 -3.07 -15.86 -5.03
N MET A 104 -3.20 -15.74 -3.71
CA MET A 104 -3.85 -16.78 -2.89
C MET A 104 -5.35 -16.85 -3.21
N ALA A 105 -6.01 -15.71 -3.37
CA ALA A 105 -7.42 -15.64 -3.77
C ALA A 105 -7.64 -16.24 -5.17
N LEU A 106 -6.69 -16.04 -6.10
CA LEU A 106 -6.72 -16.70 -7.41
C LEU A 106 -6.53 -18.21 -7.29
N LEU A 107 -5.56 -18.66 -6.49
CA LEU A 107 -5.29 -20.08 -6.28
C LEU A 107 -6.49 -20.79 -5.63
N MET A 108 -7.12 -20.19 -4.61
CA MET A 108 -8.33 -20.74 -4.00
C MET A 108 -9.51 -20.87 -4.96
N LYS A 109 -9.59 -20.02 -5.99
CA LYS A 109 -10.64 -20.09 -7.01
C LYS A 109 -10.36 -21.12 -8.09
N LEU A 110 -9.09 -21.29 -8.47
CA LEU A 110 -8.68 -22.12 -9.60
C LEU A 110 -8.22 -23.51 -9.20
N ASP A 111 -7.92 -23.74 -7.91
CA ASP A 111 -7.31 -24.93 -7.30
C ASP A 111 -5.87 -25.20 -7.80
N THR A 112 -5.66 -25.21 -9.11
CA THR A 112 -4.36 -25.35 -9.76
C THR A 112 -4.24 -24.39 -10.94
N PHE A 113 -3.10 -23.72 -11.10
CA PHE A 113 -2.81 -22.93 -12.29
C PHE A 113 -2.36 -23.82 -13.45
N THR A 114 -2.80 -23.51 -14.67
CA THR A 114 -2.27 -24.15 -15.87
C THR A 114 -0.81 -23.74 -16.09
N GLU A 115 -0.03 -24.59 -16.75
CA GLU A 115 1.38 -24.27 -17.07
C GLU A 115 1.50 -22.95 -17.84
N GLU A 116 0.59 -22.72 -18.79
CA GLU A 116 0.50 -21.49 -19.57
C GLU A 116 0.29 -20.25 -18.68
N ALA A 117 -0.59 -20.32 -17.68
CA ALA A 117 -0.84 -19.21 -16.75
C ALA A 117 0.34 -18.93 -15.80
N THR A 118 1.27 -19.87 -15.64
CA THR A 118 2.46 -19.71 -14.77
C THR A 118 3.71 -19.25 -15.51
N ARG A 119 3.65 -19.10 -16.83
CA ARG A 119 4.79 -18.73 -17.68
C ARG A 119 5.03 -17.21 -17.62
N GLN A 120 6.27 -16.80 -17.38
CA GLN A 120 6.71 -15.39 -17.37
C GLN A 120 7.19 -14.94 -18.75
#